data_AF-A0A5J9UZJ4-F1
#
_entry.id   AF-A0A5J9UZJ4-F1
#
_cell.length_a   1.000
_cell.length_b   1.000
_cell.length_c   1.000
_cell.angle_alpha   90.00
_cell.angle_beta   90.00
_cell.angle_gamma   90.00
#
_symmetry.space_group_name_H-M   'P 1'
#
loop_
_entity.id
_entity.type
_entity.pdbx_description
1 polymer ?
#
loop_
_entity_poly.entity_id
_entity_poly.type
_entity_poly.pdbx_seq_one_letter_code
_entity_poly.pdbx_strand_id
1 'polypeptide(L)'
;MAALRLASFTLRPATAASPSSAAAAPRSAAGATFARAAARGLPSLRLAPPRRRGDLARPRAAADAAAESYASALSEVASENGTLDKTVSDMEKLEKIFAEEAIAEFFDNPTVPREEKSKLIDEIAKSSKLEPHVVNFLNVVVDNFRAGLMPQIVAEFENSYNALTGTEVATVTSVVQLESQDLAQIAQHVQKITGAKNVRIKTQINPELIAGFTVQYGRDGSSLIDMSVKKQIEEIASEFELPAVTLDNLAILTALGCESSAGKNQVGMLVIFPSDLQINSGG
;
A
#
# COMPACT_ATOMS: atom_id res chain seq x y z
N MET A 1 57.03 11.69 -29.74
CA MET A 1 57.79 10.57 -30.33
C MET A 1 58.32 9.68 -29.23
N ALA A 2 57.67 8.55 -28.98
CA ALA A 2 58.24 7.38 -28.30
C ALA A 2 57.38 6.19 -28.74
N ALA A 3 58.02 5.24 -29.39
CA ALA A 3 57.44 4.07 -30.04
C ALA A 3 57.56 2.83 -29.14
N LEU A 4 56.99 1.72 -29.61
CA LEU A 4 57.01 0.35 -29.09
C LEU A 4 55.96 0.06 -28.00
N ARG A 5 55.23 -1.06 -28.00
CA ARG A 5 55.35 -2.31 -28.77
C ARG A 5 54.00 -3.06 -28.72
N LEU A 6 53.54 -3.54 -29.87
CA LEU A 6 52.49 -4.55 -30.02
C LEU A 6 52.95 -5.88 -29.40
N ALA A 7 52.06 -6.52 -28.64
CA ALA A 7 52.18 -7.93 -28.27
C ALA A 7 50.84 -8.62 -28.59
N SER A 8 50.80 -9.21 -29.78
CA SER A 8 49.83 -10.22 -30.19
C SER A 8 50.15 -11.53 -29.45
N PHE A 9 49.18 -12.03 -28.67
CA PHE A 9 49.26 -13.37 -28.09
C PHE A 9 48.12 -14.24 -28.64
N THR A 10 48.55 -15.38 -29.16
CA THR A 10 47.87 -16.23 -30.13
C THR A 10 46.94 -17.25 -29.48
N LEU A 11 45.85 -17.55 -30.21
CA LEU A 11 44.93 -18.67 -30.00
C LEU A 11 45.67 -20.02 -29.85
N ARG A 12 45.14 -20.87 -28.97
CA ARG A 12 45.48 -22.29 -28.87
C ARG A 12 44.20 -23.13 -28.83
N PRO A 13 43.84 -23.85 -29.89
CA PRO A 13 42.90 -24.97 -29.83
C PRO A 13 43.66 -26.32 -29.83
N ALA A 14 42.89 -27.42 -29.84
CA ALA A 14 43.27 -28.85 -29.79
C ALA A 14 43.22 -29.42 -28.36
N THR A 15 42.60 -30.57 -28.06
CA THR A 15 42.33 -31.84 -28.77
C THR A 15 41.12 -32.53 -28.11
N ALA A 16 40.06 -32.98 -28.80
CA ALA A 16 39.88 -34.29 -29.46
C ALA A 16 39.99 -35.56 -28.56
N ALA A 17 38.87 -36.34 -28.57
CA ALA A 17 38.77 -37.82 -28.47
C ALA A 17 39.00 -38.44 -27.06
N SER A 18 38.26 -39.44 -26.52
CA SER A 18 37.49 -40.58 -27.08
C SER A 18 36.78 -41.36 -25.92
N PRO A 19 36.38 -42.67 -25.99
CA PRO A 19 35.00 -43.12 -26.17
C PRO A 19 34.50 -44.20 -25.15
N SER A 20 33.27 -44.69 -25.37
CA SER A 20 32.86 -46.11 -25.22
C SER A 20 32.84 -46.80 -23.84
N SER A 21 31.62 -47.18 -23.38
CA SER A 21 31.30 -48.46 -22.70
C SER A 21 29.83 -48.40 -22.22
N ALA A 22 28.82 -48.95 -22.90
CA ALA A 22 28.47 -50.38 -22.97
C ALA A 22 28.13 -51.03 -21.61
N ALA A 23 26.83 -51.21 -21.33
CA ALA A 23 26.18 -52.26 -20.52
C ALA A 23 24.71 -51.86 -20.34
N ALA A 24 23.67 -52.39 -20.99
CA ALA A 24 23.25 -53.76 -21.32
C ALA A 24 22.81 -54.61 -20.10
N ALA A 25 21.47 -54.67 -19.92
CA ALA A 25 20.62 -55.76 -19.38
C ALA A 25 20.49 -55.91 -17.83
N PRO A 26 19.42 -56.58 -17.30
CA PRO A 26 18.38 -57.34 -18.01
C PRO A 26 16.90 -57.00 -17.66
N ARG A 27 16.05 -57.56 -18.53
CA ARG A 27 14.59 -57.72 -18.44
C ARG A 27 14.22 -58.80 -17.40
N SER A 28 13.13 -58.59 -16.66
CA SER A 28 12.31 -59.64 -16.02
C SER A 28 10.93 -59.02 -15.75
N ALA A 29 9.81 -59.36 -16.41
CA ALA A 29 9.12 -60.64 -16.55
C ALA A 29 8.60 -61.23 -15.21
N ALA A 30 7.51 -60.65 -14.71
CA ALA A 30 6.49 -61.32 -13.89
C ALA A 30 5.22 -60.45 -14.02
N GLY A 31 4.09 -60.89 -14.57
CA GLY A 31 3.49 -62.21 -14.42
C GLY A 31 2.58 -62.23 -13.18
N ALA A 32 1.67 -61.26 -13.03
CA ALA A 32 0.63 -61.30 -12.00
C ALA A 32 -0.75 -61.28 -12.66
N THR A 33 -1.31 -62.48 -12.76
CA THR A 33 -2.70 -62.80 -13.08
C THR A 33 -3.64 -62.05 -12.14
N PHE A 34 -4.42 -61.10 -12.65
CA PHE A 34 -5.54 -60.53 -11.93
C PHE A 34 -6.70 -61.53 -11.93
N ALA A 35 -6.84 -62.24 -10.82
CA ALA A 35 -8.01 -63.05 -10.53
C ALA A 35 -9.23 -62.13 -10.34
N ARG A 36 -10.24 -62.35 -11.18
CA ARG A 36 -11.57 -61.73 -11.13
C ARG A 36 -12.31 -62.28 -9.91
N ALA A 37 -12.22 -61.58 -8.78
CA ALA A 37 -13.02 -61.87 -7.58
C ALA A 37 -14.32 -61.06 -7.61
N ALA A 38 -15.42 -61.80 -7.57
CA ALA A 38 -16.78 -61.32 -7.66
C ALA A 38 -17.20 -60.45 -6.45
N ALA A 39 -18.00 -59.43 -6.80
CA ALA A 39 -18.98 -58.72 -6.01
C ALA A 39 -19.28 -59.24 -4.59
N ARG A 40 -18.87 -58.46 -3.58
CA ARG A 40 -19.67 -58.21 -2.37
C ARG A 40 -19.51 -56.74 -1.97
N GLY A 41 -20.63 -56.11 -1.66
CA GLY A 41 -20.86 -54.66 -1.66
C GLY A 41 -19.85 -53.83 -0.87
N LEU A 42 -19.40 -52.74 -1.50
CA LEU A 42 -18.72 -51.64 -0.83
C LEU A 42 -19.78 -50.80 -0.09
N PRO A 43 -19.64 -50.55 1.23
CA PRO A 43 -20.46 -49.56 1.89
C PRO A 43 -20.15 -48.19 1.28
N SER A 44 -21.20 -47.40 1.07
CA SER A 44 -21.11 -46.06 0.49
C SER A 44 -20.16 -45.19 1.31
N LEU A 45 -18.93 -45.02 0.80
CA LEU A 45 -18.03 -43.97 1.22
C LEU A 45 -18.74 -42.65 0.92
N ARG A 46 -19.42 -42.10 1.92
CA ARG A 46 -19.86 -40.71 1.91
C ARG A 46 -18.60 -39.88 1.72
N LEU A 47 -18.37 -39.43 0.49
CA LEU A 47 -17.43 -38.35 0.24
C LEU A 47 -17.88 -37.18 1.12
N ALA A 48 -17.09 -36.87 2.14
CA ALA A 48 -17.21 -35.60 2.82
C ALA A 48 -17.08 -34.49 1.76
N PRO A 49 -17.91 -33.43 1.79
CA PRO A 49 -17.74 -32.33 0.88
C PRO A 49 -16.31 -31.78 1.05
N PRO A 50 -15.64 -31.32 -0.04
CA PRO A 50 -14.36 -30.67 0.12
C PRO A 50 -14.56 -29.52 1.10
N ARG A 51 -13.81 -29.54 2.21
CA ARG A 51 -13.75 -28.40 3.12
C ARG A 51 -13.36 -27.22 2.25
N ARG A 52 -14.28 -26.26 2.07
CA ARG A 52 -13.96 -24.96 1.50
C ARG A 52 -12.85 -24.38 2.36
N ARG A 53 -11.61 -24.50 1.88
CA ARG A 53 -10.50 -23.72 2.38
C ARG A 53 -10.89 -22.29 2.02
N GLY A 54 -11.40 -21.56 3.02
CA GLY A 54 -11.55 -20.12 2.92
C GLY A 54 -10.19 -19.57 2.51
N ASP A 55 -10.15 -18.98 1.32
CA ASP A 55 -9.25 -17.90 0.89
C ASP A 55 -9.36 -17.79 -0.64
N LEU A 56 -10.52 -17.33 -1.11
CA LEU A 56 -10.70 -16.88 -2.50
C LEU A 56 -10.33 -15.38 -2.64
N ALA A 57 -9.37 -14.90 -1.85
CA ALA A 57 -8.89 -13.54 -1.89
C ALA A 57 -7.41 -13.45 -2.32
N ARG A 58 -6.98 -14.16 -3.38
CA ARG A 58 -5.64 -13.90 -3.99
C ARG A 58 -5.59 -14.06 -5.51
N PRO A 59 -6.17 -13.12 -6.26
CA PRO A 59 -5.56 -12.71 -7.52
C PRO A 59 -4.87 -11.34 -7.42
N ARG A 60 -5.26 -10.47 -6.48
CA ARG A 60 -4.65 -9.12 -6.31
C ARG A 60 -3.28 -9.18 -5.63
N ALA A 61 -3.18 -9.86 -4.49
CA ALA A 61 -1.92 -9.98 -3.75
C ALA A 61 -0.76 -10.64 -4.55
N ALA A 62 -1.06 -11.41 -5.61
CA ALA A 62 -0.03 -12.02 -6.44
C ALA A 62 0.59 -11.02 -7.45
N ALA A 63 -0.22 -10.06 -7.93
CA ALA A 63 0.28 -8.96 -8.76
C ALA A 63 1.10 -8.00 -7.90
N ASP A 64 0.59 -7.66 -6.71
CA ASP A 64 1.25 -6.78 -5.76
C ASP A 64 2.59 -7.38 -5.28
N ALA A 65 2.62 -8.68 -4.95
CA ALA A 65 3.86 -9.37 -4.56
C ALA A 65 4.90 -9.43 -5.69
N ALA A 66 4.46 -9.51 -6.96
CA ALA A 66 5.38 -9.45 -8.08
C ALA A 66 5.96 -8.03 -8.22
N ALA A 67 5.12 -7.00 -8.11
CA ALA A 67 5.57 -5.61 -8.13
C ALA A 67 6.56 -5.31 -7.00
N GLU A 68 6.30 -5.78 -5.79
CA GLU A 68 7.20 -5.66 -4.62
C GLU A 68 8.55 -6.35 -4.86
N SER A 69 8.55 -7.53 -5.50
CA SER A 69 9.78 -8.23 -5.86
C SER A 69 10.61 -7.49 -6.91
N TYR A 70 9.98 -6.85 -7.89
CA TYR A 70 10.69 -6.03 -8.88
C TYR A 70 11.22 -4.74 -8.28
N ALA A 71 10.42 -4.08 -7.45
CA ALA A 71 10.80 -2.86 -6.75
C ALA A 71 11.99 -3.08 -5.80
N SER A 72 11.95 -4.14 -5.01
CA SER A 72 13.06 -4.52 -4.11
C SER A 72 14.34 -4.80 -4.90
N ALA A 73 14.27 -5.59 -5.98
CA ALA A 73 15.43 -5.85 -6.84
C ALA A 73 16.03 -4.58 -7.46
N LEU A 74 15.18 -3.66 -7.95
CA LEU A 74 15.65 -2.37 -8.48
C LEU A 74 16.31 -1.51 -7.39
N SER A 75 15.73 -1.50 -6.17
CA SER A 75 16.27 -0.74 -5.04
C SER A 75 17.63 -1.28 -4.58
N GLU A 76 17.83 -2.60 -4.61
CA GLU A 76 19.10 -3.26 -4.31
C GLU A 76 20.17 -2.87 -5.33
N VAL A 77 19.88 -3.00 -6.63
CA VAL A 77 20.79 -2.59 -7.71
C VAL A 77 21.14 -1.10 -7.63
N ALA A 78 20.16 -0.24 -7.33
CA ALA A 78 20.40 1.19 -7.19
C ALA A 78 21.25 1.54 -5.95
N SER A 79 21.11 0.77 -4.87
CA SER A 79 21.92 0.88 -3.65
C SER A 79 23.37 0.45 -3.90
N GLU A 80 23.58 -0.68 -4.58
CA GLU A 80 24.90 -1.18 -4.96
C GLU A 80 25.67 -0.19 -5.86
N ASN A 81 24.97 0.45 -6.80
CA ASN A 81 25.55 1.45 -7.70
C ASN A 81 25.70 2.83 -7.06
N GLY A 82 25.12 3.07 -5.88
CA GLY A 82 25.12 4.38 -5.23
C GLY A 82 24.33 5.46 -6.01
N THR A 83 23.39 5.05 -6.86
CA THR A 83 22.60 5.93 -7.73
C THR A 83 21.14 6.04 -7.28
N LEU A 84 20.86 5.87 -5.98
CA LEU A 84 19.51 5.85 -5.42
C LEU A 84 18.71 7.10 -5.79
N ASP A 85 19.23 8.30 -5.50
CA ASP A 85 18.52 9.57 -5.74
C ASP A 85 18.18 9.79 -7.22
N LYS A 86 19.12 9.41 -8.11
CA LYS A 86 18.89 9.49 -9.56
C LYS A 86 17.81 8.53 -10.02
N THR A 87 17.85 7.30 -9.49
CA THR A 87 16.87 6.25 -9.81
C THR A 87 15.47 6.67 -9.36
N VAL A 88 15.34 7.33 -8.21
CA VAL A 88 14.07 7.91 -7.75
C VAL A 88 13.56 8.98 -8.72
N SER A 89 14.42 9.91 -9.14
CA SER A 89 14.04 10.94 -10.12
C SER A 89 13.60 10.33 -11.45
N ASP A 90 14.25 9.26 -11.89
CA ASP A 90 13.90 8.53 -13.10
C ASP A 90 12.56 7.79 -12.96
N MET A 91 12.29 7.16 -11.80
CA MET A 91 11.00 6.55 -11.52
C MET A 91 9.86 7.57 -11.46
N GLU A 92 10.06 8.76 -10.86
CA GLU A 92 9.06 9.84 -10.85
C GLU A 92 8.73 10.35 -12.27
N LYS A 93 9.71 10.32 -13.20
CA LYS A 93 9.45 10.65 -14.61
C LYS A 93 8.64 9.54 -15.29
N LEU A 94 9.00 8.29 -15.05
CA LEU A 94 8.29 7.15 -15.60
C LEU A 94 6.85 7.11 -15.11
N GLU A 95 6.59 7.40 -13.85
CA GLU A 95 5.23 7.51 -13.30
C GLU A 95 4.37 8.46 -14.13
N LYS A 96 4.89 9.63 -14.47
CA LYS A 96 4.19 10.64 -15.28
C LYS A 96 3.92 10.19 -16.71
N ILE A 97 4.83 9.40 -17.27
CA ILE A 97 4.68 8.85 -18.64
C ILE A 97 3.64 7.73 -18.63
N PHE A 98 3.70 6.82 -17.66
CA PHE A 98 2.74 5.72 -17.53
C PHE A 98 1.37 6.17 -17.01
N ALA A 99 1.24 7.40 -16.49
CA ALA A 99 -0.06 8.01 -16.18
C ALA A 99 -0.88 8.34 -17.43
N GLU A 100 -0.26 8.40 -18.62
CA GLU A 100 -0.97 8.59 -19.88
C GLU A 100 -1.64 7.28 -20.31
N GLU A 101 -2.97 7.30 -20.42
CA GLU A 101 -3.79 6.12 -20.72
C GLU A 101 -3.39 5.45 -22.04
N ALA A 102 -3.05 6.23 -23.07
CA ALA A 102 -2.59 5.72 -24.36
C ALA A 102 -1.30 4.89 -24.24
N ILE A 103 -0.40 5.26 -23.32
CA ILE A 103 0.85 4.54 -23.08
C ILE A 103 0.57 3.28 -22.28
N ALA A 104 -0.26 3.36 -21.24
CA ALA A 104 -0.67 2.20 -20.46
C ALA A 104 -1.33 1.13 -21.33
N GLU A 105 -2.29 1.51 -22.18
CA GLU A 105 -2.98 0.60 -23.12
C GLU A 105 -2.01 -0.05 -24.12
N PHE A 106 -1.03 0.72 -24.62
CA PHE A 106 -0.01 0.20 -25.53
C PHE A 106 0.84 -0.90 -24.88
N PHE A 107 1.23 -0.69 -23.62
CA PHE A 107 2.02 -1.67 -22.88
C PHE A 107 1.19 -2.89 -22.45
N ASP A 108 -0.09 -2.72 -22.17
CA ASP A 108 -1.03 -3.81 -21.86
C ASP A 108 -1.42 -4.65 -23.07
N ASN A 109 -1.43 -4.09 -24.28
CA ASN A 109 -1.83 -4.83 -25.48
C ASN A 109 -0.82 -5.95 -25.82
N PRO A 110 -1.23 -7.24 -25.79
CA PRO A 110 -0.34 -8.37 -26.10
C PRO A 110 -0.08 -8.57 -27.60
N THR A 111 -0.83 -7.87 -28.47
CA THR A 111 -0.70 -7.96 -29.93
C THR A 111 0.53 -7.23 -30.46
N VAL A 112 1.04 -6.25 -29.70
CA VAL A 112 2.21 -5.47 -30.06
C VAL A 112 3.47 -6.30 -29.83
N PRO A 113 4.35 -6.46 -30.84
CA PRO A 113 5.58 -7.22 -30.69
C PRO A 113 6.53 -6.58 -29.68
N ARG A 114 7.27 -7.42 -28.96
CA ARG A 114 8.26 -6.99 -27.95
C ARG A 114 9.28 -5.99 -28.48
N GLU A 115 9.70 -6.14 -29.72
CA GLU A 115 10.67 -5.25 -30.36
C GLU A 115 10.16 -3.80 -30.45
N GLU A 116 8.89 -3.61 -30.78
CA GLU A 116 8.28 -2.27 -30.84
C GLU A 116 8.20 -1.64 -29.45
N LYS A 117 7.83 -2.43 -28.43
CA LYS A 117 7.83 -1.97 -27.03
C LYS A 117 9.22 -1.54 -26.56
N SER A 118 10.25 -2.33 -26.87
CA SER A 118 11.64 -2.00 -26.51
C SER A 118 12.14 -0.72 -27.21
N LYS A 119 11.76 -0.50 -28.48
CA LYS A 119 12.13 0.72 -29.21
C LYS A 119 11.53 1.97 -28.58
N LEU A 120 10.26 1.91 -28.16
CA LEU A 120 9.63 3.03 -27.45
C LEU A 120 10.32 3.29 -26.11
N ILE A 121 10.70 2.25 -25.37
CA ILE A 121 11.48 2.41 -24.13
C ILE A 121 12.82 3.10 -24.40
N ASP A 122 13.52 2.70 -25.47
CA ASP A 122 14.79 3.34 -25.84
C ASP A 122 14.61 4.81 -26.24
N GLU A 123 13.50 5.16 -26.89
CA GLU A 123 13.16 6.55 -27.20
C GLU A 123 12.85 7.36 -25.94
N ILE A 124 12.07 6.78 -25.01
CA ILE A 124 11.78 7.37 -23.69
C ILE A 124 13.05 7.54 -22.86
N ALA A 125 13.95 6.55 -22.90
CA ALA A 125 15.23 6.59 -22.20
C ALA A 125 16.12 7.72 -22.71
N LYS A 126 16.15 7.94 -24.04
CA LYS A 126 16.89 9.03 -24.67
C LYS A 126 16.29 10.40 -24.34
N SER A 127 14.97 10.54 -24.36
CA SER A 127 14.29 11.80 -24.06
C SER A 127 14.44 12.19 -22.59
N SER A 128 14.33 11.22 -21.68
CA SER A 128 14.31 11.43 -20.23
C SER A 128 15.69 11.31 -19.55
N LYS A 129 16.71 10.91 -20.32
CA LYS A 129 18.10 10.65 -19.87
C LYS A 129 18.15 9.74 -18.65
N LEU A 130 17.52 8.57 -18.78
CA LEU A 130 17.46 7.58 -17.71
C LEU A 130 18.82 6.91 -17.49
N GLU A 131 19.12 6.49 -16.27
CA GLU A 131 20.29 5.67 -15.96
C GLU A 131 20.23 4.28 -16.64
N PRO A 132 21.37 3.67 -17.00
CA PRO A 132 21.40 2.45 -17.81
C PRO A 132 20.82 1.23 -17.09
N HIS A 133 20.90 1.16 -15.76
CA HIS A 133 20.26 0.09 -14.98
C HIS A 133 18.74 0.20 -15.01
N VAL A 134 18.18 1.41 -15.08
CA VAL A 134 16.73 1.64 -15.21
C VAL A 134 16.24 1.17 -16.58
N VAL A 135 16.98 1.47 -17.66
CA VAL A 135 16.64 1.00 -19.01
C VAL A 135 16.67 -0.53 -19.09
N ASN A 136 17.71 -1.15 -18.53
CA ASN A 136 17.81 -2.61 -18.47
C ASN A 136 16.65 -3.22 -17.67
N PHE A 137 16.28 -2.60 -16.55
CA PHE A 137 15.13 -3.03 -15.76
C PHE A 137 13.82 -2.96 -16.56
N LEU A 138 13.56 -1.85 -17.25
CA LEU A 138 12.37 -1.70 -18.11
C LEU A 138 12.31 -2.77 -19.20
N ASN A 139 13.44 -3.08 -19.83
CA ASN A 139 13.53 -4.15 -20.80
C ASN A 139 13.16 -5.51 -20.16
N VAL A 140 13.71 -5.84 -18.99
CA VAL A 140 13.35 -7.07 -18.26
C VAL A 140 11.85 -7.12 -17.93
N VAL A 141 11.22 -6.02 -17.55
CA VAL A 141 9.76 -5.99 -17.26
C VAL A 141 8.94 -6.26 -18.53
N VAL A 142 9.32 -5.68 -19.66
CA VAL A 142 8.67 -5.94 -20.95
C VAL A 142 8.88 -7.38 -21.41
N ASP A 143 10.06 -7.95 -21.20
CA ASP A 143 10.39 -9.33 -21.54
C ASP A 143 9.49 -10.34 -20.83
N ASN A 144 9.10 -10.01 -19.60
CA ASN A 144 8.22 -10.83 -18.78
C ASN A 144 6.73 -10.60 -19.05
N PHE A 145 6.36 -9.78 -20.05
CA PHE A 145 4.98 -9.37 -20.33
C PHE A 145 4.27 -8.73 -19.12
N ARG A 146 5.03 -8.09 -18.22
CA ARG A 146 4.51 -7.48 -16.98
C ARG A 146 4.44 -5.96 -17.04
N ALA A 147 4.37 -5.40 -18.24
CA ALA A 147 4.39 -3.96 -18.45
C ALA A 147 3.16 -3.24 -17.86
N GLY A 148 2.01 -3.91 -17.74
CA GLY A 148 0.83 -3.38 -17.03
C GLY A 148 1.01 -3.16 -15.53
N LEU A 149 2.02 -3.79 -14.92
CA LEU A 149 2.32 -3.65 -13.49
C LEU A 149 3.25 -2.46 -13.20
N MET A 150 3.69 -1.72 -14.23
CA MET A 150 4.58 -0.57 -14.08
C MET A 150 4.13 0.47 -13.05
N PRO A 151 2.86 0.95 -13.03
CA PRO A 151 2.44 1.91 -12.01
C PRO A 151 2.52 1.34 -10.59
N GLN A 152 2.27 0.05 -10.41
CA GLN A 152 2.40 -0.63 -9.11
C GLN A 152 3.86 -0.78 -8.70
N ILE A 153 4.74 -1.15 -9.64
CA ILE A 153 6.18 -1.26 -9.41
C ILE A 153 6.76 0.08 -8.94
N VAL A 154 6.34 1.20 -9.56
CA VAL A 154 6.81 2.54 -9.19
C VAL A 154 6.37 2.92 -7.77
N ALA A 155 5.11 2.64 -7.40
CA ALA A 155 4.61 2.90 -6.05
C ALA A 155 5.37 2.06 -5.00
N GLU A 156 5.59 0.77 -5.27
CA GLU A 156 6.35 -0.10 -4.36
C GLU A 156 7.83 0.26 -4.29
N PHE A 157 8.39 0.85 -5.35
CA PHE A 157 9.75 1.38 -5.33
C PHE A 157 9.86 2.61 -4.42
N GLU A 158 8.89 3.54 -4.45
CA GLU A 158 8.88 4.68 -3.51
C GLU A 158 8.84 4.17 -2.05
N ASN A 159 8.02 3.15 -1.78
CA ASN A 159 7.94 2.50 -0.47
C ASN A 159 9.28 1.88 -0.04
N SER A 160 9.92 1.14 -0.95
CA SER A 160 11.20 0.48 -0.71
C SER A 160 12.32 1.49 -0.49
N TYR A 161 12.35 2.57 -1.27
CA TYR A 161 13.29 3.67 -1.10
C TYR A 161 13.15 4.34 0.27
N ASN A 162 11.93 4.66 0.67
CA ASN A 162 11.63 5.26 1.98
C ASN A 162 12.07 4.34 3.13
N ALA A 163 11.89 3.02 2.99
CA ALA A 163 12.36 2.04 3.97
C ALA A 163 13.90 2.00 4.07
N LEU A 164 14.61 2.05 2.94
CA LEU A 164 16.08 2.06 2.90
C LEU A 164 16.69 3.33 3.50
N THR A 165 16.11 4.49 3.21
CA THR A 165 16.59 5.77 3.75
C THR A 165 16.14 6.01 5.19
N GLY A 166 15.15 5.26 5.67
CA GLY A 166 14.46 5.55 6.94
C GLY A 166 13.71 6.89 6.87
N THR A 167 13.24 7.24 5.67
CA THR A 167 12.40 8.41 5.45
C THR A 167 10.94 8.02 5.63
N GLU A 168 10.22 8.75 6.45
CA GLU A 168 8.78 8.54 6.61
C GLU A 168 8.00 9.58 5.82
N VAL A 169 6.96 9.15 5.11
CA VAL A 169 6.09 10.06 4.37
C VAL A 169 4.94 10.46 5.29
N ALA A 170 4.75 11.76 5.45
CA ALA A 170 3.63 12.33 6.20
C ALA A 170 2.75 13.16 5.26
N THR A 171 1.47 12.81 5.16
CA THR A 171 0.49 13.60 4.42
C THR A 171 -0.17 14.58 5.38
N VAL A 172 0.02 15.87 5.15
CA VAL A 172 -0.57 16.95 5.95
C VAL A 172 -1.75 17.53 5.16
N THR A 173 -2.95 17.40 5.71
CA THR A 173 -4.16 17.96 5.14
C THR A 173 -4.57 19.21 5.90
N SER A 174 -4.63 20.35 5.23
CA SER A 174 -4.95 21.66 5.83
C SER A 174 -6.00 22.42 5.04
N VAL A 175 -6.67 23.38 5.69
CA VAL A 175 -7.64 24.28 5.04
C VAL A 175 -6.93 25.29 4.14
N VAL A 176 -5.79 25.78 4.62
CA VAL A 176 -4.97 26.82 3.98
C VAL A 176 -3.60 26.24 3.67
N GLN A 177 -2.96 26.75 2.62
CA GLN A 177 -1.57 26.39 2.33
C GLN A 177 -0.68 26.82 3.49
N LEU A 178 0.02 25.85 4.07
CA LEU A 178 0.89 26.06 5.23
C LEU A 178 2.19 26.75 4.82
N GLU A 179 2.73 27.58 5.70
CA GLU A 179 4.04 28.19 5.50
C GLU A 179 5.15 27.15 5.72
N SER A 180 6.29 27.33 5.04
CA SER A 180 7.45 26.45 5.20
C SER A 180 7.95 26.30 6.64
N GLN A 181 7.74 27.31 7.49
CA GLN A 181 8.09 27.27 8.91
C GLN A 181 7.23 26.27 9.67
N ASP A 182 5.91 26.28 9.44
CA ASP A 182 4.96 25.37 10.08
C ASP A 182 5.20 23.94 9.63
N LEU A 183 5.48 23.73 8.34
CA LEU A 183 5.83 22.42 7.79
C LEU A 183 7.09 21.87 8.46
N ALA A 184 8.11 22.69 8.70
CA ALA A 184 9.33 22.27 9.39
C ALA A 184 9.06 21.89 10.85
N GLN A 185 8.19 22.62 11.55
CA GLN A 185 7.78 22.27 12.91
C GLN A 185 7.01 20.95 12.96
N ILE A 186 6.07 20.75 12.03
CA ILE A 186 5.32 19.50 11.88
C ILE A 186 6.29 18.34 11.59
N ALA A 187 7.25 18.51 10.69
CA ALA A 187 8.26 17.50 10.39
C ALA A 187 9.06 17.10 11.64
N GLN A 188 9.50 18.07 12.44
CA GLN A 188 10.22 17.79 13.69
C GLN A 188 9.35 17.05 14.71
N HIS A 189 8.07 17.40 14.81
CA HIS A 189 7.14 16.71 15.69
C HIS A 189 6.91 15.26 15.25
N VAL A 190 6.69 15.03 13.94
CA VAL A 190 6.55 13.67 13.40
C VAL A 190 7.82 12.86 13.64
N GLN A 191 9.01 13.42 13.35
CA GLN A 191 10.30 12.78 13.62
C GLN A 191 10.46 12.36 15.09
N LYS A 192 10.02 13.19 16.05
CA LYS A 192 10.07 12.85 17.48
C LYS A 192 9.15 11.70 17.86
N ILE A 193 7.97 11.63 17.23
CA ILE A 193 6.96 10.61 17.54
C ILE A 193 7.36 9.27 16.92
N THR A 194 7.85 9.27 15.68
CA THR A 194 8.12 8.05 14.93
C THR A 194 9.57 7.58 15.01
N GLY A 195 10.50 8.46 15.40
CA GLY A 195 11.92 8.14 15.44
C GLY A 195 12.57 8.01 14.06
N ALA A 196 11.88 8.44 12.99
CA ALA A 196 12.40 8.40 11.63
C ALA A 196 13.61 9.33 11.44
N LYS A 197 14.55 8.94 10.57
CA LYS A 197 15.74 9.74 10.28
C LYS A 197 15.40 10.99 9.47
N ASN A 198 14.42 10.87 8.58
CA ASN A 198 13.98 11.96 7.73
C ASN A 198 12.45 11.87 7.53
N VAL A 199 11.80 13.00 7.26
CA VAL A 199 10.34 13.04 7.01
C VAL A 199 10.07 13.83 5.73
N ARG A 200 9.38 13.20 4.77
CA ARG A 200 8.91 13.84 3.54
C ARG A 200 7.44 14.22 3.72
N ILE A 201 7.15 15.51 3.70
CA ILE A 201 5.77 16.01 3.85
C ILE A 201 5.12 16.14 2.46
N LYS A 202 3.95 15.52 2.27
CA LYS A 202 3.03 15.75 1.15
C LYS A 202 1.89 16.63 1.65
N THR A 203 1.69 17.80 1.09
CA THR A 203 0.62 18.73 1.51
C THR A 203 -0.63 18.55 0.66
N GLN A 204 -1.79 18.43 1.30
CA GLN A 204 -3.10 18.39 0.65
C GLN A 204 -4.00 19.48 1.22
N ILE A 205 -4.79 20.13 0.37
CA ILE A 205 -5.73 21.18 0.80
C ILE A 205 -7.12 20.57 0.80
N ASN A 206 -7.78 20.56 1.97
CA ASN A 206 -9.17 20.16 2.09
C ASN A 206 -10.01 21.29 2.72
N PRO A 207 -10.90 21.93 1.95
CA PRO A 207 -11.76 23.01 2.44
C PRO A 207 -12.92 22.55 3.32
N GLU A 208 -13.18 21.23 3.44
CA GLU A 208 -14.21 20.70 4.34
C GLU A 208 -13.83 20.84 5.83
N LEU A 209 -12.53 21.01 6.11
CA LEU A 209 -12.04 21.29 7.45
C LEU A 209 -12.38 22.73 7.82
N ILE A 210 -13.01 22.95 8.99
CA ILE A 210 -13.39 24.29 9.46
C ILE A 210 -12.14 25.11 9.83
N ALA A 211 -11.19 24.46 10.52
CA ALA A 211 -9.90 25.02 10.91
C ALA A 211 -8.96 23.91 11.42
N GLY A 212 -7.65 24.15 11.32
CA GLY A 212 -6.59 23.24 11.76
C GLY A 212 -6.00 22.38 10.63
N PHE A 213 -5.31 21.31 11.01
CA PHE A 213 -4.69 20.37 10.08
C PHE A 213 -4.76 18.93 10.63
N THR A 214 -4.69 17.96 9.72
CA THR A 214 -4.53 16.55 10.06
C THR A 214 -3.23 16.03 9.45
N VAL A 215 -2.52 15.18 10.18
CA VAL A 215 -1.27 14.56 9.73
C VAL A 215 -1.47 13.07 9.72
N GLN A 216 -1.38 12.46 8.55
CA GLN A 216 -1.37 11.03 8.38
C GLN A 216 0.06 10.56 8.13
N TYR A 217 0.53 9.58 8.89
CA TYR A 217 1.87 9.00 8.77
C TYR A 217 1.83 7.47 8.97
N GLY A 218 2.95 6.82 8.68
CA GLY A 218 3.08 5.36 8.65
C GLY A 218 2.93 4.78 7.24
N ARG A 219 3.49 3.57 7.06
CA ARG A 219 3.59 2.86 5.77
C ARG A 219 2.24 2.73 5.03
N ASP A 220 1.18 2.51 5.79
CA ASP A 220 -0.19 2.32 5.27
C ASP A 220 -1.13 3.50 5.64
N GLY A 221 -0.58 4.59 6.17
CA GLY A 221 -1.38 5.71 6.71
C GLY A 221 -2.21 5.34 7.94
N SER A 222 -1.80 4.33 8.70
CA SER A 222 -2.52 3.84 9.89
C SER A 222 -2.57 4.84 11.04
N SER A 223 -1.58 5.73 11.11
CA SER A 223 -1.45 6.70 12.19
C SER A 223 -1.94 8.06 11.72
N LEU A 224 -2.95 8.58 12.41
CA LEU A 224 -3.55 9.87 12.10
C LEU A 224 -3.51 10.75 13.35
N ILE A 225 -2.85 11.89 13.24
CA ILE A 225 -2.90 12.98 14.22
C ILE A 225 -3.87 14.03 13.69
N ASP A 226 -5.04 14.10 14.30
CA ASP A 226 -6.05 15.11 14.00
C ASP A 226 -5.94 16.24 15.02
N MET A 227 -5.59 17.43 14.53
CA MET A 227 -5.53 18.69 15.28
C MET A 227 -6.55 19.69 14.70
N SER A 228 -7.62 19.20 14.09
CA SER A 228 -8.72 20.03 13.60
C SER A 228 -9.59 20.54 14.74
N VAL A 229 -10.15 21.74 14.55
CA VAL A 229 -11.09 22.35 15.51
C VAL A 229 -12.36 21.50 15.63
N LYS A 230 -12.74 20.78 14.58
CA LYS A 230 -13.88 19.85 14.60
C LYS A 230 -13.71 18.81 15.71
N LYS A 231 -12.54 18.17 15.77
CA LYS A 231 -12.23 17.17 16.79
C LYS A 231 -12.23 17.76 18.20
N GLN A 232 -11.68 18.97 18.38
CA GLN A 232 -11.69 19.64 19.68
C GLN A 232 -13.13 19.91 20.16
N ILE A 233 -14.04 20.30 19.27
CA ILE A 233 -15.45 20.51 19.61
C ILE A 233 -16.12 19.19 19.97
N GLU A 234 -15.84 18.10 19.23
CA GLU A 234 -16.36 16.76 19.53
C GLU A 234 -15.86 16.23 20.88
N GLU A 235 -14.58 16.42 21.19
CA GLU A 235 -14.00 16.06 22.50
C GLU A 235 -14.71 16.81 23.63
N ILE A 236 -14.90 18.12 23.48
CA ILE A 236 -15.62 18.94 24.45
C ILE A 236 -17.09 18.47 24.59
N ALA A 237 -17.79 18.24 23.46
CA ALA A 237 -19.16 17.76 23.47
C ALA A 237 -19.30 16.40 24.19
N SER A 238 -18.34 15.49 23.96
CA SER A 238 -18.32 14.18 24.62
C SER A 238 -18.11 14.27 26.14
N GLU A 239 -17.38 15.27 26.62
CA GLU A 239 -17.19 15.49 28.05
C GLU A 239 -18.44 16.10 28.72
N PHE A 240 -19.24 16.85 27.96
CA PHE A 240 -20.53 17.36 28.43
C PHE A 240 -21.64 16.29 28.41
N GLU A 241 -21.49 15.21 27.64
CA GLU A 241 -22.35 14.02 27.68
C GLU A 241 -22.01 13.08 28.85
N LEU A 242 -21.88 13.63 30.07
CA LEU A 242 -22.06 12.79 31.26
C LEU A 242 -23.43 12.10 31.16
N PRO A 243 -23.54 10.81 31.54
CA PRO A 243 -24.83 10.13 31.55
C PRO A 243 -25.76 11.00 32.37
N ALA A 244 -26.86 11.44 31.77
CA ALA A 244 -27.95 12.08 32.48
C ALA A 244 -28.13 11.28 33.77
N VAL A 245 -27.88 11.92 34.92
CA VAL A 245 -28.05 11.30 36.23
C VAL A 245 -29.49 10.82 36.24
N THR A 246 -29.69 9.54 35.92
CA THR A 246 -31.02 8.96 35.95
C THR A 246 -31.42 9.00 37.41
N LEU A 247 -32.66 9.38 37.63
CA LEU A 247 -33.29 9.58 38.93
C LEU A 247 -33.46 8.26 39.72
N ASP A 248 -32.53 7.31 39.57
CA ASP A 248 -32.52 6.01 40.24
C ASP A 248 -31.95 6.11 41.67
N ASN A 249 -31.33 7.25 42.03
CA ASN A 249 -30.84 7.52 43.39
C ASN A 249 -31.89 8.07 44.36
N LEU A 250 -33.18 8.06 44.00
CA LEU A 250 -34.27 8.37 44.95
C LEU A 250 -34.47 7.29 46.02
N ALA A 251 -33.98 6.06 45.81
CA ALA A 251 -34.09 4.99 46.79
C ALA A 251 -33.21 5.18 48.05
N ILE A 252 -32.15 6.00 47.97
CA ILE A 252 -31.21 6.20 49.07
C ILE A 252 -31.72 7.27 50.06
N LEU A 253 -32.52 8.24 49.60
CA LEU A 253 -33.11 9.28 50.45
C LEU A 253 -34.31 8.79 51.28
N THR A 254 -35.03 7.75 50.83
CA THR A 254 -36.13 7.14 51.60
C THR A 254 -35.65 6.24 52.74
N ALA A 255 -34.37 5.84 52.75
CA ALA A 255 -33.77 5.01 53.79
C ALA A 255 -33.20 5.81 54.97
N LEU A 256 -33.09 7.14 54.84
CA LEU A 256 -32.75 8.05 55.93
C LEU A 256 -34.03 8.76 56.36
N GLY A 257 -34.76 8.11 57.27
CA GLY A 257 -36.02 8.60 57.81
C GLY A 257 -35.98 10.08 58.20
N CYS A 258 -36.86 10.86 57.59
CA CYS A 258 -37.26 12.16 58.09
C CYS A 258 -38.79 12.24 58.01
N GLU A 259 -39.45 11.66 59.01
CA GLU A 259 -40.82 12.05 59.35
C GLU A 259 -40.80 13.53 59.73
N SER A 260 -41.52 14.38 58.99
CA SER A 260 -42.03 15.61 59.58
C SER A 260 -43.31 16.10 58.90
N SER A 261 -44.35 16.04 59.72
CA SER A 261 -45.65 16.70 59.68
C SER A 261 -45.71 18.12 59.08
N ALA A 262 -46.89 18.43 58.52
CA ALA A 262 -47.47 19.72 58.09
C ALA A 262 -47.52 19.86 56.56
N GLY A 263 -48.66 19.92 55.87
CA GLY A 263 -49.87 20.69 56.15
C GLY A 263 -50.08 21.70 55.02
N LYS A 264 -51.10 21.47 54.16
CA LYS A 264 -51.76 22.42 53.23
C LYS A 264 -50.88 23.39 52.41
N ASN A 265 -50.86 23.24 51.08
CA ASN A 265 -51.50 24.18 50.12
C ASN A 265 -51.02 23.99 48.67
N GLN A 266 -51.93 24.36 47.77
CA GLN A 266 -51.86 24.39 46.32
C GLN A 266 -50.64 25.09 45.70
N VAL A 267 -50.59 24.94 44.37
CA VAL A 267 -49.94 25.74 43.30
C VAL A 267 -48.74 24.97 42.72
N GLY A 268 -48.66 24.70 41.42
CA GLY A 268 -49.43 25.16 40.28
C GLY A 268 -48.61 24.88 39.03
N MET A 269 -49.28 24.32 38.05
CA MET A 269 -48.83 24.01 36.70
C MET A 269 -48.30 25.24 35.95
N LEU A 270 -47.11 25.17 35.36
CA LEU A 270 -46.79 25.91 34.14
C LEU A 270 -45.61 25.27 33.38
N VAL A 271 -45.94 24.59 32.29
CA VAL A 271 -45.01 24.16 31.23
C VAL A 271 -44.91 25.32 30.25
N ILE A 272 -43.69 25.79 29.93
CA ILE A 272 -43.45 26.74 28.84
C ILE A 272 -42.52 26.06 27.82
N PHE A 273 -43.10 25.68 26.68
CA PHE A 273 -42.41 25.52 25.40
C PHE A 273 -42.51 26.86 24.64
N PRO A 274 -41.49 27.26 23.87
CA PRO A 274 -41.71 28.11 22.71
C PRO A 274 -41.24 27.41 21.44
N SER A 275 -42.21 27.05 20.59
CA SER A 275 -42.01 26.78 19.16
C SER A 275 -42.90 27.74 18.37
N ASP A 276 -42.38 28.16 17.22
CA ASP A 276 -43.00 28.89 16.11
C ASP A 276 -43.14 30.41 16.31
N LEU A 277 -42.33 31.26 15.67
CA LEU A 277 -42.08 31.43 14.22
C LEU A 277 -43.38 31.69 13.41
N GLN A 278 -43.91 32.92 13.52
CA GLN A 278 -44.63 33.56 12.41
C GLN A 278 -44.18 35.01 12.27
N ILE A 279 -43.50 35.27 11.15
CA ILE A 279 -43.16 36.61 10.69
C ILE A 279 -44.39 37.20 10.03
N ASN A 280 -44.64 38.44 10.41
CA ASN A 280 -45.81 39.27 10.21
C ASN A 280 -46.12 39.57 8.73
N SER A 281 -47.42 39.60 8.42
CA SER A 281 -48.01 40.19 7.23
C SER A 281 -48.43 41.64 7.47
N GLY A 282 -48.21 42.53 6.50
CA GLY A 282 -49.12 43.66 6.23
C GLY A 282 -48.50 45.05 6.23
N GLY A 283 -48.56 45.71 5.08
CA GLY A 283 -48.22 47.12 4.85
C GLY A 283 -47.96 47.40 3.38
#